data_AF-A0A1Q9F161-F1
#
_entry.id   AF-A0A1Q9F161-F1
#
_cell.length_a   1.000
_cell.length_b   1.000
_cell.length_c   1.000
_cell.angle_alpha   90.00
_cell.angle_beta   90.00
_cell.angle_gamma   90.00
#
_symmetry.space_group_name_H-M   'P 1'
#
loop_
_entity.id
_entity.type
_entity.pdbx_description
1 polymer ?
#
loop_
_entity_poly.entity_id
_entity_poly.type
_entity_poly.pdbx_seq_one_letter_code
_entity_poly.pdbx_strand_id
1 'polypeptide(L)'
;MSQSVHPSDFARTPTLKSDASAPSPAQKEAAVVQDDDKDKKTNRPLMVVIVLVLLIPCAATGYLSWVEGSACAATRDACKTECFESYVNADRQFQSQMKGEMDCNMDCDDDLVQCSAVSTNLFFGASFLGGGILMAFGLLVVVPYFFGHHAEDDGFSFDMRAAYIEPFPTEEQRRKKESKRRRFFWQDKYQPPDIVEIACVECGQKNWLDAKWLKAKKGGMQSAVCVRCRSILAGVA
;
A
#
# COMPACT_ATOMS: atom_id res chain seq x y z
N MET A 1 24.21 49.66 59.67
CA MET A 1 25.45 50.12 60.32
C MET A 1 26.29 48.90 60.62
N SER A 2 27.51 48.84 60.06
CA SER A 2 28.73 48.14 60.56
C SER A 2 28.62 46.65 60.96
N GLN A 3 29.51 45.71 60.63
CA GLN A 3 30.91 45.68 60.17
C GLN A 3 31.17 44.21 59.72
N SER A 4 31.64 43.96 58.51
CA SER A 4 33.02 43.53 58.17
C SER A 4 33.60 42.38 59.01
N VAL A 5 33.64 41.18 58.42
CA VAL A 5 34.57 40.10 58.81
C VAL A 5 35.24 39.57 57.54
N HIS A 6 36.56 39.78 57.45
CA HIS A 6 37.48 39.13 56.53
C HIS A 6 37.68 37.66 56.92
N PRO A 7 37.91 36.78 55.94
CA PRO A 7 39.04 35.86 56.06
C PRO A 7 39.99 35.93 54.86
N SER A 8 41.25 35.94 55.26
CA SER A 8 42.51 35.87 54.54
C SER A 8 42.71 34.60 53.70
N ASP A 9 43.45 34.80 52.61
CA ASP A 9 44.54 33.95 52.11
C ASP A 9 44.32 32.44 51.98
N PHE A 10 44.07 31.98 50.76
CA PHE A 10 44.54 30.65 50.34
C PHE A 10 44.94 30.62 48.85
N ALA A 11 46.23 30.34 48.66
CA ALA A 11 46.85 29.62 47.55
C ALA A 11 46.74 30.20 46.12
N ARG A 12 47.81 30.90 45.72
CA ARG A 12 48.30 30.95 44.32
C ARG A 12 48.59 29.53 43.82
N THR A 13 47.91 29.10 42.77
CA THR A 13 48.36 28.01 41.90
C THR A 13 49.27 28.55 40.80
N PRO A 14 50.41 27.90 40.51
CA PRO A 14 51.34 28.32 39.47
C PRO A 14 50.78 28.07 38.07
N THR A 15 50.94 29.08 37.22
CA THR A 15 50.70 29.05 35.77
C THR A 15 51.67 28.08 35.09
N LEU A 16 51.15 26.96 34.60
CA LEU A 16 51.84 26.11 33.63
C LEU A 16 51.79 26.82 32.27
N LYS A 17 52.94 27.32 31.84
CA LYS A 17 53.24 27.67 30.44
C LYS A 17 52.99 26.42 29.60
N SER A 18 51.95 26.43 28.77
CA SER A 18 51.82 25.50 27.67
C SER A 18 52.73 25.97 26.55
N ASP A 19 53.83 25.27 26.36
CA ASP A 19 54.76 25.48 25.28
C ASP A 19 54.06 25.37 23.93
N ALA A 20 54.41 26.31 23.05
CA ALA A 20 54.00 26.39 21.67
C ALA A 20 54.36 25.08 20.95
N SER A 21 53.35 24.29 20.57
CA SER A 21 53.53 23.19 19.63
C SER A 21 53.76 23.79 18.25
N ALA A 22 54.99 23.62 17.76
CA ALA A 22 55.33 23.86 16.37
C ALA A 22 54.38 23.05 15.44
N PRO A 23 53.81 23.66 14.40
CA PRO A 23 52.95 22.95 13.46
C PRO A 23 53.77 21.91 12.68
N SER A 24 53.38 20.65 12.86
CA SER A 24 53.86 19.51 12.09
C SER A 24 53.66 19.75 10.58
N PRO A 25 54.65 19.46 9.71
CA PRO A 25 54.52 19.56 8.26
C PRO A 25 53.54 18.55 7.63
N ALA A 26 52.88 17.69 8.43
CA ALA A 26 51.91 16.69 7.95
C ALA A 26 50.50 17.24 7.67
N GLN A 27 50.25 18.54 7.82
CA GLN A 27 48.92 19.16 7.59
C GLN A 27 48.79 19.90 6.25
N LYS A 28 49.78 19.80 5.34
CA LYS A 28 49.72 20.46 4.02
C LYS A 28 49.27 19.58 2.85
N GLU A 29 49.02 18.28 3.06
CA GLU A 29 48.45 17.40 2.03
C GLU A 29 46.92 17.24 2.10
N ALA A 30 46.24 17.91 3.02
CA ALA A 30 44.78 17.83 3.15
C ALA A 30 44.01 18.93 2.38
N ALA A 31 44.71 19.79 1.63
CA ALA A 31 44.12 20.96 0.98
C ALA A 31 44.39 21.01 -0.53
N VAL A 32 44.24 19.88 -1.22
CA VAL A 32 43.96 19.83 -2.67
C VAL A 32 42.99 18.68 -2.93
N VAL A 33 41.82 18.71 -2.29
CA VAL A 33 40.63 18.08 -2.88
C VAL A 33 39.96 19.21 -3.62
N GLN A 34 40.38 19.39 -4.87
CA GLN A 34 39.78 20.36 -5.77
C GLN A 34 38.29 20.05 -5.89
N ASP A 35 37.50 21.10 -5.69
CA ASP A 35 36.10 21.23 -6.03
C ASP A 35 35.83 20.84 -7.50
N ASP A 36 35.57 19.55 -7.76
CA ASP A 36 34.84 19.09 -8.94
C ASP A 36 33.33 19.24 -8.70
N ASP A 37 32.88 20.45 -8.33
CA ASP A 37 31.48 20.78 -8.04
C ASP A 37 30.78 21.44 -9.25
N LYS A 38 31.17 21.04 -10.46
CA LYS A 38 30.54 21.46 -11.72
C LYS A 38 30.27 20.26 -12.61
N ASP A 39 29.24 19.51 -12.26
CA ASP A 39 28.29 18.86 -13.20
C ASP A 39 27.33 17.89 -12.47
N LYS A 40 26.80 18.26 -11.31
CA LYS A 40 25.57 17.63 -10.78
C LYS A 40 24.34 18.14 -11.53
N LYS A 41 24.35 18.11 -12.87
CA LYS A 41 23.09 18.08 -13.63
C LYS A 41 22.49 16.72 -13.34
N THR A 42 21.59 16.70 -12.37
CA THR A 42 20.80 15.55 -11.95
C THR A 42 20.36 14.76 -13.18
N ASN A 43 20.88 13.54 -13.35
CA ASN A 43 20.57 12.59 -14.44
C ASN A 43 19.10 12.08 -14.41
N ARG A 44 18.19 12.83 -13.79
CA ARG A 44 16.75 12.60 -13.78
C ARG A 44 16.15 12.41 -15.17
N PRO A 45 16.45 13.24 -16.19
CA PRO A 45 15.89 12.99 -17.52
C PRO A 45 16.43 11.69 -18.12
N LEU A 46 17.68 11.33 -17.85
CA LEU A 46 18.27 10.07 -18.31
C LEU A 46 17.56 8.86 -17.70
N MET A 47 17.27 8.87 -16.40
CA MET A 47 16.50 7.79 -15.75
C MET A 47 15.10 7.62 -16.33
N VAL A 48 14.38 8.73 -16.55
CA VAL A 48 13.05 8.68 -17.15
C VAL A 48 13.10 8.07 -18.55
N VAL A 49 14.11 8.44 -19.35
CA VAL A 49 14.32 7.86 -20.68
C VAL A 49 14.60 6.36 -20.60
N ILE A 50 15.46 5.91 -19.67
CA ILE A 50 15.75 4.49 -19.49
C ILE A 50 14.48 3.71 -19.11
N VAL A 51 13.67 4.22 -18.18
CA VAL A 51 12.40 3.59 -17.80
C VAL A 51 11.44 3.52 -18.99
N LEU A 52 11.30 4.61 -19.76
CA LEU A 52 10.46 4.62 -20.96
C LEU A 52 10.92 3.59 -22.00
N VAL A 53 12.23 3.49 -22.24
CA VAL A 53 12.80 2.51 -23.17
C VAL A 53 12.53 1.08 -22.69
N LEU A 54 12.60 0.81 -21.39
CA LEU A 54 12.30 -0.51 -20.80
C LEU A 54 10.79 -0.84 -20.80
N LEU A 55 9.91 0.15 -20.82
CA LEU A 55 8.46 -0.06 -20.92
C LEU A 55 8.03 -0.50 -22.33
N ILE A 56 8.77 -0.12 -23.38
CA ILE A 56 8.46 -0.51 -24.77
C ILE A 56 8.40 -2.05 -24.94
N PRO A 57 9.44 -2.83 -24.59
CA PRO A 57 9.39 -4.29 -24.73
C PRO A 57 8.31 -4.92 -23.83
N CYS A 58 8.04 -4.35 -22.65
CA CYS A 58 6.96 -4.81 -21.78
C CYS A 58 5.57 -4.61 -22.41
N ALA A 59 5.34 -3.46 -23.05
CA ALA A 59 4.10 -3.17 -23.75
C ALA A 59 3.96 -4.02 -25.01
N ALA A 60 5.05 -4.22 -25.76
CA ALA A 60 5.06 -5.04 -26.97
C ALA A 60 4.72 -6.52 -26.67
N THR A 61 5.32 -7.11 -25.63
CA THR A 61 5.02 -8.49 -25.22
C THR A 61 3.62 -8.62 -24.65
N GLY A 62 3.15 -7.63 -23.88
CA GLY A 62 1.77 -7.58 -23.42
C GLY A 62 0.74 -7.52 -24.55
N TYR A 63 0.99 -6.69 -25.57
CA TYR A 63 0.15 -6.60 -26.76
C TYR A 63 0.15 -7.91 -27.55
N LEU A 64 1.32 -8.52 -27.76
CA LEU A 64 1.43 -9.80 -28.46
C LEU A 64 0.66 -10.91 -27.74
N SER A 65 0.81 -11.01 -26.42
CA SER A 65 0.06 -11.94 -25.57
C SER A 65 -1.46 -11.76 -25.72
N TRP A 66 -1.93 -10.50 -25.78
CA TRP A 66 -3.35 -10.20 -26.00
C TRP A 66 -3.85 -10.66 -27.37
N VAL A 67 -3.10 -10.34 -28.44
CA VAL A 67 -3.47 -10.73 -29.81
C VAL A 67 -3.53 -12.24 -29.94
N GLU A 68 -2.51 -12.97 -29.48
CA GLU A 68 -2.49 -14.43 -29.52
C GLU A 68 -3.60 -15.05 -28.68
N GLY A 69 -3.85 -14.53 -27.47
CA GLY A 69 -4.93 -15.00 -26.61
C GLY A 69 -6.32 -14.83 -27.27
N SER A 70 -6.54 -13.70 -27.96
CA SER A 70 -7.79 -13.46 -28.67
C SER A 70 -7.98 -14.37 -29.89
N ALA A 71 -6.90 -14.66 -30.62
CA ALA A 71 -6.94 -15.58 -31.75
C ALA A 71 -7.27 -17.01 -31.31
N CYS A 72 -6.65 -17.50 -30.22
CA CYS A 72 -6.95 -18.81 -29.65
C CYS A 72 -8.41 -18.92 -29.16
N ALA A 73 -8.97 -17.85 -28.58
CA ALA A 73 -10.36 -17.84 -28.18
C ALA A 73 -11.31 -17.95 -29.39
N ALA A 74 -11.00 -17.23 -30.47
CA ALA A 74 -11.78 -17.28 -31.70
C ALA A 74 -11.73 -18.66 -32.38
N THR A 75 -10.57 -19.34 -32.39
CA THR A 75 -10.46 -20.69 -32.94
C THR A 75 -11.25 -21.72 -32.13
N ARG A 76 -11.24 -21.62 -30.80
CA ARG A 76 -12.08 -22.46 -29.93
C ARG A 76 -13.56 -22.25 -30.22
N ASP A 77 -14.00 -21.00 -30.31
CA ASP A 77 -15.42 -20.71 -30.54
C ASP A 77 -15.88 -21.21 -31.91
N ALA A 78 -15.02 -21.11 -32.93
CA ALA A 78 -15.26 -21.74 -34.23
C ALA A 78 -15.37 -23.27 -34.13
N CYS A 79 -14.43 -23.93 -33.43
CA CYS A 79 -14.44 -25.38 -33.21
C CYS A 79 -15.72 -25.86 -32.52
N LYS A 80 -16.13 -25.18 -31.44
CA LYS A 80 -17.38 -25.51 -30.73
C LYS A 80 -18.61 -25.29 -31.60
N THR A 81 -18.60 -24.27 -32.45
CA THR A 81 -19.69 -24.03 -33.41
C THR A 81 -19.77 -25.15 -34.43
N GLU A 82 -18.64 -25.62 -34.96
CA GLU A 82 -18.58 -26.75 -35.90
C GLU A 82 -19.02 -28.08 -35.26
N CYS A 83 -18.61 -28.35 -34.01
CA CYS A 83 -19.12 -29.47 -33.23
C CYS A 83 -20.65 -29.37 -33.10
N PHE A 84 -21.17 -28.21 -32.71
CA PHE A 84 -22.60 -28.01 -32.55
C PHE A 84 -23.36 -28.22 -33.87
N GLU A 85 -22.91 -27.62 -34.98
CA GLU A 85 -23.52 -27.77 -36.30
C GLU A 85 -23.53 -29.23 -36.78
N SER A 86 -22.48 -29.99 -36.48
CA SER A 86 -22.38 -31.42 -36.85
C SER A 86 -23.41 -32.28 -36.12
N TYR A 87 -23.75 -31.93 -34.88
CA TYR A 87 -24.66 -32.72 -34.03
C TYR A 87 -26.06 -32.11 -33.85
N VAL A 88 -26.36 -30.94 -34.42
CA VAL A 88 -27.67 -30.28 -34.28
C VAL A 88 -28.79 -31.01 -35.02
N ASN A 89 -28.45 -31.70 -36.12
CA ASN A 89 -29.42 -32.40 -36.98
C ASN A 89 -29.69 -33.84 -36.53
N ALA A 90 -29.01 -34.33 -35.50
CA ALA A 90 -29.22 -35.67 -34.97
C ALA A 90 -30.43 -35.66 -34.01
N ASP A 91 -31.48 -36.42 -34.32
CA ASP A 91 -32.59 -36.64 -33.38
C ASP A 91 -32.09 -37.46 -32.18
N ARG A 92 -31.95 -36.79 -31.02
CA ARG A 92 -31.43 -37.44 -29.80
C ARG A 92 -32.54 -37.81 -28.85
N GLN A 93 -32.67 -39.11 -28.56
CA GLN A 93 -33.65 -39.62 -27.59
C GLN A 93 -33.00 -40.05 -26.27
N PHE A 94 -31.69 -40.32 -26.27
CA PHE A 94 -30.95 -40.84 -25.12
C PHE A 94 -29.70 -40.00 -24.84
N GLN A 95 -29.37 -39.79 -23.57
CA GLN A 95 -28.15 -39.04 -23.19
C GLN A 95 -26.86 -39.67 -23.69
N SER A 96 -26.81 -41.00 -23.90
CA SER A 96 -25.65 -41.67 -24.48
C SER A 96 -25.30 -41.17 -25.88
N GLN A 97 -26.27 -40.63 -26.62
CA GLN A 97 -26.06 -40.03 -27.95
C GLN A 97 -25.42 -38.64 -27.88
N MET A 98 -25.38 -38.00 -26.69
CA MET A 98 -24.65 -36.75 -26.50
C MET A 98 -23.14 -36.95 -26.29
N LYS A 99 -22.69 -38.19 -26.12
CA LYS A 99 -21.28 -38.48 -25.84
C LYS A 99 -20.34 -37.96 -26.93
N GLY A 100 -20.73 -38.09 -28.20
CA GLY A 100 -19.92 -37.59 -29.33
C GLY A 100 -19.77 -36.06 -29.34
N GLU A 101 -20.82 -35.32 -28.98
CA GLU A 101 -20.73 -33.85 -28.87
C GLU A 101 -19.88 -33.43 -27.66
N MET A 102 -20.01 -34.15 -26.53
CA MET A 102 -19.18 -33.90 -25.36
C MET A 102 -17.70 -34.14 -25.65
N ASP A 103 -17.38 -35.26 -26.29
CA ASP A 103 -16.00 -35.61 -26.64
C ASP A 103 -15.44 -34.57 -27.65
N CYS A 104 -16.22 -34.15 -28.66
CA CYS A 104 -15.84 -33.08 -29.61
C CYS A 104 -15.54 -31.74 -28.91
N ASN A 105 -16.42 -31.33 -27.98
CA ASN A 105 -16.22 -30.09 -27.22
C ASN A 105 -14.99 -30.17 -26.29
N MET A 106 -14.70 -31.35 -25.74
CA MET A 106 -13.50 -31.58 -24.94
C MET A 106 -12.24 -31.45 -25.78
N ASP A 107 -12.21 -32.03 -26.98
CA ASP A 107 -11.08 -31.91 -27.90
C ASP A 107 -10.81 -30.43 -28.27
N CYS A 108 -11.88 -29.66 -28.55
CA CYS A 108 -11.76 -28.21 -28.78
C CYS A 108 -11.17 -27.45 -27.56
N ASP A 109 -11.48 -27.88 -26.34
CA ASP A 109 -10.96 -27.26 -25.11
C ASP A 109 -9.49 -27.65 -24.86
N ASP A 110 -9.09 -28.88 -25.18
CA ASP A 110 -7.69 -29.32 -25.09
C ASP A 110 -6.79 -28.56 -26.09
N ASP A 111 -7.27 -28.33 -27.31
CA ASP A 111 -6.58 -27.49 -28.30
C ASP A 111 -6.43 -26.03 -27.83
N LEU A 112 -7.45 -25.49 -27.15
CA LEU A 112 -7.36 -24.17 -26.53
C LEU A 112 -6.27 -24.13 -25.45
N VAL A 113 -6.16 -25.16 -24.61
CA VAL A 113 -5.13 -25.20 -23.56
C VAL A 113 -3.73 -25.14 -24.20
N GLN A 114 -3.51 -25.89 -25.27
CA GLN A 114 -2.23 -25.88 -25.99
C GLN A 114 -1.97 -24.52 -26.65
N CYS A 115 -2.97 -23.94 -27.31
CA CYS A 115 -2.86 -22.62 -27.96
C CYS A 115 -2.60 -21.51 -26.94
N SER A 116 -3.36 -21.50 -25.84
CA SER A 116 -3.27 -20.49 -24.79
C SER A 116 -2.00 -20.61 -23.93
N ALA A 117 -1.33 -21.77 -23.90
CA ALA A 117 -0.07 -21.95 -23.19
C ALA A 117 1.02 -20.94 -23.64
N VAL A 118 1.07 -20.61 -24.94
CA VAL A 118 2.01 -19.60 -25.46
C VAL A 118 1.65 -18.20 -24.94
N SER A 119 0.38 -17.82 -25.09
CA SER A 119 -0.11 -16.51 -24.65
C SER A 119 0.05 -16.28 -23.15
N THR A 120 -0.15 -17.32 -22.34
CA THR A 120 0.00 -17.27 -20.87
C THR A 120 1.46 -17.16 -20.46
N ASN A 121 2.37 -17.87 -21.12
CA ASN A 121 3.81 -17.71 -20.90
C ASN A 121 4.29 -16.29 -21.24
N LEU A 122 3.81 -15.73 -22.35
CA LEU A 122 4.09 -14.33 -22.71
C LEU A 122 3.54 -13.35 -21.68
N PHE A 123 2.33 -13.60 -21.16
CA PHE A 123 1.72 -12.77 -20.13
C PHE A 123 2.52 -12.78 -18.82
N PHE A 124 2.97 -13.96 -18.37
CA PHE A 124 3.84 -14.06 -17.20
C PHE A 124 5.17 -13.36 -17.43
N GLY A 125 5.79 -13.53 -18.61
CA GLY A 125 7.01 -12.83 -18.99
C GLY A 125 6.85 -11.31 -18.94
N ALA A 126 5.77 -10.77 -19.50
CA ALA A 126 5.44 -9.34 -19.44
C ALA A 126 5.21 -8.87 -18.00
N SER A 127 4.51 -9.66 -17.18
CA SER A 127 4.24 -9.34 -15.77
C SER A 127 5.52 -9.31 -14.93
N PHE A 128 6.45 -10.26 -15.15
CA PHE A 128 7.76 -10.28 -14.48
C PHE A 128 8.62 -9.09 -14.89
N LEU A 129 8.65 -8.74 -16.17
CA LEU A 129 9.36 -7.55 -16.66
C LEU A 129 8.78 -6.27 -16.05
N GLY A 130 7.46 -6.10 -16.10
CA GLY A 130 6.78 -4.94 -15.52
C GLY A 130 7.00 -4.83 -14.00
N GLY A 131 6.86 -5.94 -13.28
CA GLY A 131 7.14 -6.00 -11.84
C GLY A 131 8.60 -5.68 -11.50
N GLY A 132 9.54 -6.20 -12.29
CA GLY A 132 10.97 -5.90 -12.15
C GLY A 132 11.28 -4.42 -12.37
N ILE A 133 10.67 -3.78 -13.37
CA ILE A 133 10.82 -2.34 -13.63
C ILE A 133 10.27 -1.51 -12.46
N LEU A 134 9.09 -1.85 -11.94
CA LEU A 134 8.50 -1.16 -10.78
C LEU A 134 9.37 -1.30 -9.53
N MET A 135 9.88 -2.51 -9.26
CA MET A 135 10.78 -2.75 -8.13
C MET A 135 12.10 -2.00 -8.29
N ALA A 136 12.71 -2.03 -9.49
CA ALA A 136 13.92 -1.29 -9.78
C ALA A 136 13.71 0.22 -9.62
N PHE A 137 12.59 0.76 -10.13
CA PHE A 137 12.22 2.16 -9.95
C PHE A 137 12.05 2.52 -8.46
N GLY A 138 11.35 1.68 -7.69
CA GLY A 138 11.23 1.87 -6.24
C GLY A 138 12.58 1.90 -5.54
N LEU A 139 13.51 1.00 -5.90
CA LEU A 139 14.87 1.01 -5.37
C LEU A 139 15.63 2.27 -5.78
N LEU A 140 15.50 2.75 -7.02
CA LEU A 140 16.16 3.98 -7.47
C LEU A 140 15.66 5.23 -6.73
N VAL A 141 14.42 5.24 -6.27
CA VAL A 141 13.86 6.31 -5.42
C VAL A 141 14.36 6.19 -3.97
N VAL A 142 14.45 4.96 -3.46
CA VAL A 142 14.71 4.69 -2.03
C VAL A 142 16.21 4.67 -1.69
N VAL A 143 17.08 4.17 -2.57
CA VAL A 143 18.54 4.12 -2.37
C VAL A 143 19.15 5.50 -2.06
N PRO A 144 18.86 6.59 -2.82
CA PRO A 144 19.40 7.91 -2.48
C PRO A 144 18.88 8.41 -1.12
N TYR A 145 17.73 7.94 -0.64
CA TYR A 145 17.25 8.30 0.71
C TYR A 145 18.07 7.65 1.82
N PHE A 146 18.49 6.39 1.65
CA PHE A 146 19.29 5.68 2.65
C PHE A 146 20.77 6.06 2.65
N PHE A 147 21.34 6.34 1.48
CA PHE A 147 22.77 6.65 1.33
C PHE A 147 23.06 8.15 1.20
N GLY A 148 22.05 8.97 0.93
CA GLY A 148 22.16 10.42 0.73
C GLY A 148 21.72 11.23 1.96
N HIS A 149 22.45 11.14 3.07
CA HIS A 149 22.54 12.30 3.96
C HIS A 149 23.33 13.39 3.19
N HIS A 150 22.68 14.52 2.88
CA HIS A 150 23.17 15.70 2.12
C HIS A 150 22.85 15.79 0.61
N ALA A 151 21.64 15.43 0.18
CA ALA A 151 21.08 16.01 -1.04
C ALA A 151 19.97 17.01 -0.66
N GLU A 152 20.40 18.24 -0.39
CA GLU A 152 19.51 19.40 -0.28
C GLU A 152 18.72 19.57 -1.60
N ASP A 153 17.46 19.99 -1.46
CA ASP A 153 16.59 20.54 -2.51
C ASP A 153 16.03 19.62 -3.61
N ASP A 154 15.21 18.64 -3.22
CA ASP A 154 14.26 18.03 -4.16
C ASP A 154 12.90 17.71 -3.51
N GLY A 155 12.12 18.77 -3.22
CA GLY A 155 10.67 18.92 -3.47
C GLY A 155 9.64 17.85 -3.10
N PHE A 156 9.98 16.72 -2.49
CA PHE A 156 9.03 15.70 -2.03
C PHE A 156 9.48 15.13 -0.68
N SER A 157 9.37 15.96 0.36
CA SER A 157 9.66 15.54 1.73
C SER A 157 8.53 14.63 2.26
N PHE A 158 8.62 13.33 1.99
CA PHE A 158 8.04 12.37 2.93
C PHE A 158 8.98 12.32 4.13
N ASP A 159 8.69 13.11 5.16
CA ASP A 159 9.30 12.98 6.48
C ASP A 159 8.99 11.57 7.01
N MET A 160 9.81 10.57 6.67
CA MET A 160 9.78 9.28 7.35
C MET A 160 10.39 9.50 8.73
N ARG A 161 9.54 9.87 9.70
CA ARG A 161 9.90 9.87 11.11
C ARG A 161 10.41 8.49 11.48
N ALA A 162 11.59 8.44 12.09
CA ALA A 162 12.12 7.22 12.70
C ALA A 162 11.02 6.59 13.58
N ALA A 163 10.76 5.30 13.39
CA ALA A 163 9.70 4.57 14.10
C ALA A 163 9.94 4.43 15.61
N TYR A 164 11.02 5.02 16.14
CA TYR A 164 11.40 4.89 17.53
C TYR A 164 11.99 6.20 18.07
N ILE A 165 11.10 7.07 18.54
CA ILE A 165 11.20 7.95 19.72
C ILE A 165 9.92 8.78 19.64
N GLU A 166 8.88 8.37 20.37
CA GLU A 166 7.81 9.31 20.68
C GLU A 166 8.29 10.18 21.86
N PRO A 167 8.50 11.49 21.69
CA PRO A 167 8.49 12.38 22.85
C PRO A 167 7.09 12.25 23.47
N PHE A 168 7.02 11.79 24.73
CA PHE A 168 5.77 11.79 25.47
C PHE A 168 5.16 13.18 25.37
N PRO A 169 4.00 13.36 24.71
CA PRO A 169 3.42 14.68 24.54
C PRO A 169 3.06 15.20 25.92
N THR A 170 3.61 16.36 26.28
CA THR A 170 3.27 17.03 27.53
C THR A 170 1.76 17.26 27.59
N GLU A 171 1.17 17.27 28.79
CA GLU A 171 -0.28 17.36 28.98
C GLU A 171 -0.90 18.57 28.24
N GLU A 172 -0.14 19.68 28.15
CA GLU A 172 -0.53 20.87 27.40
C GLU A 172 -0.62 20.66 25.89
N GLN A 173 0.29 19.87 25.30
CA GLN A 173 0.22 19.51 23.88
C GLN A 173 -0.94 18.55 23.60
N ARG A 174 -1.28 17.68 24.57
CA ARG A 174 -2.49 16.84 24.53
C ARG A 174 -3.76 17.69 24.51
N ARG A 175 -3.90 18.66 25.43
CA ARG A 175 -5.07 19.57 25.45
C ARG A 175 -5.20 20.39 24.16
N LYS A 176 -4.10 20.91 23.62
CA LYS A 176 -4.12 21.65 22.34
C LYS A 176 -4.51 20.76 21.15
N LYS A 177 -3.98 19.54 21.05
CA LYS A 177 -4.33 18.59 19.98
C LYS A 177 -5.78 18.13 20.09
N GLU A 178 -6.31 17.87 21.28
CA GLU A 178 -7.73 17.53 21.46
C GLU A 178 -8.66 18.67 21.04
N SER A 179 -8.32 19.93 21.36
CA SER A 179 -9.14 21.07 20.97
C SER A 179 -9.18 21.30 19.44
N LYS A 180 -8.07 21.03 18.73
CA LYS A 180 -7.99 21.10 17.25
C LYS A 180 -8.67 19.91 16.58
N ARG A 181 -8.49 18.70 17.12
CA ARG A 181 -9.11 17.47 16.58
C ARG A 181 -10.63 17.50 16.76
N ARG A 182 -11.14 18.07 17.87
CA ARG A 182 -12.58 18.32 18.04
C ARG A 182 -13.14 19.35 17.05
N ARG A 183 -12.34 20.34 16.62
CA ARG A 183 -12.80 21.35 15.65
C ARG A 183 -12.83 20.86 14.20
N PHE A 184 -11.88 20.01 13.80
CA PHE A 184 -11.78 19.52 12.41
C PHE A 184 -12.56 18.23 12.13
N PHE A 185 -12.86 17.41 13.16
CA PHE A 185 -13.51 16.10 12.95
C PHE A 185 -15.02 16.08 13.25
N TRP A 186 -15.58 17.18 13.76
CA TRP A 186 -17.00 17.25 14.16
C TRP A 186 -17.89 18.04 13.20
N GLN A 187 -17.37 18.60 12.12
CA GLN A 187 -18.20 19.40 11.21
C GLN A 187 -18.86 18.60 10.08
N ASP A 188 -18.49 17.33 9.84
CA ASP A 188 -18.81 16.70 8.54
C ASP A 188 -19.39 15.28 8.56
N LYS A 189 -20.11 14.86 9.62
CA LYS A 189 -21.18 13.80 9.65
C LYS A 189 -21.25 13.06 11.01
N TYR A 190 -21.62 13.75 12.09
CA TYR A 190 -22.16 13.05 13.26
C TYR A 190 -23.64 13.40 13.38
N GLN A 191 -24.51 12.64 12.70
CA GLN A 191 -25.91 12.59 13.08
C GLN A 191 -25.99 11.69 14.32
N PRO A 192 -26.53 12.17 15.46
CA PRO A 192 -26.77 11.29 16.59
C PRO A 192 -27.68 10.14 16.13
N PRO A 193 -27.37 8.88 16.49
CA PRO A 193 -28.22 7.75 16.13
C PRO A 193 -29.61 7.97 16.72
N ASP A 194 -30.65 7.64 15.95
CA ASP A 194 -32.04 7.72 16.39
C ASP A 194 -32.32 6.52 17.31
N ILE A 195 -32.36 6.75 18.62
CA ILE A 195 -32.51 5.69 19.62
C ILE A 195 -33.99 5.52 19.96
N VAL A 196 -34.50 4.30 19.81
CA VAL A 196 -35.88 3.92 20.09
C VAL A 196 -35.92 2.96 21.27
N GLU A 197 -36.89 3.13 22.17
CA GLU A 197 -37.14 2.22 23.29
C GLU A 197 -38.06 1.07 22.84
N ILE A 198 -37.60 -0.18 22.99
CA ILE A 198 -38.37 -1.39 22.64
C ILE A 198 -38.41 -2.32 23.85
N ALA A 199 -39.60 -2.80 24.20
CA ALA A 199 -39.76 -3.80 25.27
C ALA A 199 -39.53 -5.22 24.75
N CYS A 200 -38.75 -6.01 25.47
CA CYS A 200 -38.59 -7.44 25.20
C CYS A 200 -39.92 -8.17 25.41
N VAL A 201 -40.33 -8.98 24.45
CA VAL A 201 -41.59 -9.74 24.50
C VAL A 201 -41.60 -10.77 25.64
N GLU A 202 -40.46 -11.38 25.94
CA GLU A 202 -40.38 -12.46 26.93
C GLU A 202 -40.27 -11.96 28.37
N CYS A 203 -39.43 -10.94 28.63
CA CYS A 203 -39.16 -10.48 30.00
C CYS A 203 -39.69 -9.07 30.30
N GLY A 204 -40.30 -8.38 29.34
CA GLY A 204 -40.86 -7.05 29.49
C GLY A 204 -39.82 -5.93 29.71
N GLN A 205 -38.53 -6.26 29.76
CA GLN A 205 -37.48 -5.29 29.98
C GLN A 205 -37.33 -4.37 28.76
N LYS A 206 -37.30 -3.07 29.02
CA LYS A 206 -37.11 -2.04 27.99
C LYS A 206 -35.63 -1.93 27.62
N ASN A 207 -35.34 -1.98 26.34
CA ASN A 207 -34.00 -1.86 25.78
C ASN A 207 -33.96 -0.71 24.77
N TRP A 208 -32.86 0.03 24.77
CA TRP A 208 -32.63 1.17 23.88
C TRP A 208 -31.86 0.68 22.66
N LEU A 209 -32.47 0.76 21.48
CA LEU A 209 -31.91 0.25 20.23
C LEU A 209 -31.90 1.34 19.16
N ASP A 210 -30.87 1.32 18.31
CA ASP A 210 -30.76 2.23 17.18
C ASP A 210 -31.81 1.87 16.12
N ALA A 211 -32.56 2.86 15.61
CA ALA A 211 -33.70 2.67 14.70
C ALA A 211 -33.33 1.89 13.42
N LYS A 212 -32.04 1.86 13.04
CA LYS A 212 -31.54 1.04 11.92
C LYS A 212 -31.83 -0.45 12.08
N TRP A 213 -31.87 -0.96 13.32
CA TRP A 213 -32.16 -2.36 13.60
C TRP A 213 -33.63 -2.74 13.36
N LEU A 214 -34.54 -1.76 13.34
CA LEU A 214 -35.97 -1.96 13.05
C LEU A 214 -36.26 -2.08 11.54
N LYS A 215 -35.44 -1.46 10.68
CA LYS A 215 -35.62 -1.45 9.22
C LYS A 215 -35.06 -2.69 8.52
N ALA A 216 -34.33 -3.51 9.27
CA ALA A 216 -33.75 -4.77 8.86
C ALA A 216 -34.81 -5.80 8.41
N LYS A 217 -34.79 -6.25 7.15
CA LYS A 217 -35.61 -7.40 6.70
C LYS A 217 -34.99 -8.70 7.23
N LYS A 218 -35.84 -9.55 7.82
CA LYS A 218 -35.52 -10.71 8.68
C LYS A 218 -34.63 -11.80 8.06
N GLY A 219 -33.65 -12.25 8.87
CA GLY A 219 -32.88 -13.53 8.94
C GLY A 219 -31.47 -13.28 9.54
N GLY A 220 -30.37 -14.03 9.32
CA GLY A 220 -28.91 -13.62 9.44
C GLY A 220 -28.27 -12.95 10.68
N MET A 221 -26.92 -12.83 10.61
CA MET A 221 -25.98 -12.84 11.76
C MET A 221 -25.96 -11.58 12.64
N GLN A 222 -26.59 -10.48 12.22
CA GLN A 222 -26.62 -9.25 13.00
C GLN A 222 -28.04 -9.03 13.52
N SER A 223 -28.28 -9.44 14.78
CA SER A 223 -29.53 -9.19 15.49
C SER A 223 -29.28 -8.51 16.84
N ALA A 224 -30.17 -7.60 17.19
CA ALA A 224 -30.24 -7.03 18.53
C ALA A 224 -30.83 -8.07 19.49
N VAL A 225 -30.13 -8.31 20.58
CA VAL A 225 -30.46 -9.34 21.58
C VAL A 225 -30.76 -8.69 22.92
N CYS A 226 -31.76 -9.20 23.64
CA CYS A 226 -32.12 -8.71 24.95
C CYS A 226 -31.01 -9.01 25.98
N VAL A 227 -30.60 -7.99 26.75
CA VAL A 227 -29.51 -8.12 27.73
C VAL A 227 -29.80 -9.16 28.82
N ARG A 228 -31.08 -9.33 29.19
CA ARG A 228 -31.48 -10.19 30.31
C ARG A 228 -31.72 -11.65 29.92
N CYS A 229 -32.62 -11.91 28.97
CA CYS A 229 -33.01 -13.26 28.55
C CYS A 229 -32.31 -13.76 27.28
N ARG A 230 -31.52 -12.91 26.62
CA ARG A 230 -30.83 -13.21 25.35
C ARG A 230 -31.74 -13.62 24.19
N SER A 231 -33.04 -13.34 24.25
CA SER A 231 -33.92 -13.48 23.07
C SER A 231 -33.71 -12.35 22.08
N ILE A 232 -33.97 -12.66 20.80
CA ILE A 232 -33.79 -11.73 19.69
C ILE A 232 -34.91 -10.68 19.72
N LEU A 233 -34.53 -9.40 19.71
CA LEU A 233 -35.45 -8.25 19.73
C LEU A 233 -35.80 -7.78 18.30
N ALA A 234 -34.80 -7.63 17.42
CA ALA A 234 -34.93 -7.24 16.00
C ALA A 234 -33.60 -7.48 15.23
N GLY A 235 -33.59 -7.84 13.93
CA GLY A 235 -32.33 -8.13 13.19
C GLY A 235 -32.45 -8.70 11.76
N VAL A 236 -31.37 -8.56 10.97
CA VAL A 236 -31.23 -8.72 9.48
C VAL A 236 -30.76 -10.09 9.01
N ALA A 237 -31.39 -10.66 7.96
CA ALA A 237 -30.81 -11.78 7.18
C ALA A 237 -29.69 -11.45 6.28
#